data_AF-X1RJ75-F1
#
_entry.id   AF-X1RJ75-F1
#
_cell.length_a   1.000
_cell.length_b   1.000
_cell.length_c   1.000
_cell.angle_alpha   90.00
_cell.angle_beta   90.00
_cell.angle_gamma   90.00
#
_symmetry.space_group_name_H-M   'P 1'
#
loop_
_entity.id
_entity.type
_entity.pdbx_description
1 polymer ?
#
loop_
_entity_poly.entity_id
_entity_poly.type
_entity_poly.pdbx_seq_one_letter_code
_entity_poly.pdbx_strand_id
1 'polypeptide(L)' 'GLMVVGFIIYRLLDVIKVYPMKKLEMLAGGLGIMLDDICAGIITNIILHIIHTL' A
#
# COMPACT_ATOMS: atom_id res chain seq x y z
N GLY A 1 -7.15 -18.14 1.59
CA GLY A 1 -6.88 -17.41 2.83
C GLY A 1 -6.06 -16.15 2.58
N LEU A 2 -4.81 -16.31 2.16
CA LEU A 2 -3.82 -15.22 1.97
C LEU A 2 -4.29 -14.06 1.06
N MET A 3 -5.09 -14.33 0.02
CA MET A 3 -5.65 -13.27 -0.83
C MET A 3 -6.55 -12.29 -0.06
N VAL A 4 -7.35 -12.80 0.90
CA VAL A 4 -8.22 -11.97 1.74
C VAL A 4 -7.39 -11.14 2.72
N VAL A 5 -6.34 -11.75 3.28
CA VAL A 5 -5.39 -11.07 4.17
C VAL A 5 -4.66 -9.96 3.43
N GLY A 6 -4.18 -10.23 2.22
CA GLY A 6 -3.55 -9.25 1.33
C GLY A 6 -4.48 -8.10 0.99
N PHE A 7 -5.74 -8.38 0.66
CA PHE A 7 -6.74 -7.36 0.38
C PHE A 7 -7.03 -6.47 1.58
N ILE A 8 -7.15 -7.03 2.78
CA ILE A 8 -7.37 -6.27 4.02
C ILE A 8 -6.17 -5.38 4.34
N ILE A 9 -4.94 -5.90 4.20
CA ILE A 9 -3.71 -5.14 4.44
C ILE A 9 -3.58 -3.98 3.45
N TYR A 10 -3.82 -4.24 2.16
CA TYR A 10 -3.80 -3.20 1.13
C TYR A 10 -4.84 -2.12 1.39
N ARG A 11 -6.07 -2.51 1.75
CA ARG A 11 -7.15 -1.57 2.07
C ARG A 11 -6.85 -0.71 3.30
N LEU A 12 -6.20 -1.29 4.31
CA LEU A 12 -5.77 -0.54 5.50
C LEU A 12 -4.65 0.46 5.15
N LEU A 13 -3.70 0.06 4.30
CA LEU A 13 -2.62 0.95 3.87
C LEU A 13 -3.13 2.12 3.02
N ASP A 14 -4.05 1.86 2.10
CA ASP A 14 -4.72 2.86 1.26
C ASP A 14 -5.54 3.88 2.09
N VAL A 15 -6.23 3.41 3.14
CA VAL A 15 -7.05 4.29 4.01
C VAL A 15 -6.20 5.07 5.03
N ILE A 16 -5.18 4.43 5.61
CA ILE A 16 -4.37 5.04 6.68
C ILE A 16 -3.39 6.08 6.11
N LYS A 17 -3.00 5.98 4.83
CA LYS A 17 -2.03 6.85 4.16
C LYS A 17 -0.84 7.16 5.08
N VAL A 18 -0.11 6.11 5.46
CA VAL A 18 1.07 6.24 6.32
C VAL A 18 2.12 7.07 5.57
N TYR A 19 2.78 7.99 6.27
CA TYR A 19 3.88 8.79 5.76
C TYR A 19 4.91 7.86 5.07
N PRO A 20 5.21 7.99 3.75
CA PRO A 20 5.41 9.23 2.97
C PRO A 20 4.34 9.53 1.91
N MET A 21 3.21 8.81 1.91
CA MET A 21 2.10 8.97 0.95
C MET A 21 1.55 10.40 0.89
N LYS A 22 1.46 11.09 2.04
CA LYS A 22 1.14 12.53 2.12
C LYS A 22 2.12 13.47 1.42
N LYS A 23 3.39 13.08 1.25
CA LYS A 23 4.38 13.87 0.47
C LYS A 23 4.23 13.64 -1.03
N LEU A 24 3.67 12.50 -1.44
CA LEU A 24 3.34 12.20 -2.83
C LEU A 24 2.06 12.90 -3.28
N GLU A 25 1.09 13.13 -2.38
CA GLU A 25 -0.04 14.05 -2.63
C GLU A 25 0.41 15.50 -2.89
N MET A 26 1.61 15.88 -2.44
CA MET A 26 2.22 17.18 -2.74
C MET A 26 2.69 17.30 -4.20
N LEU A 27 2.85 16.18 -4.92
CA LEU A 27 2.97 16.18 -6.38
C LEU A 27 1.56 16.35 -6.96
N ALA A 28 1.22 17.59 -7.30
CA ALA A 28 -0.10 17.95 -7.81
C ALA A 28 -0.51 17.07 -9.01
N GLY A 29 -1.63 16.34 -8.88
CA GLY A 29 -2.30 15.61 -9.97
C GLY A 29 -2.38 14.10 -9.77
N GLY A 30 -2.88 13.40 -10.80
CA GLY A 30 -3.13 11.94 -10.76
C GLY A 30 -1.90 11.06 -10.57
N LEU A 31 -0.69 11.61 -10.77
CA LEU A 31 0.58 10.90 -10.51
C LEU A 31 0.81 10.62 -9.02
N GLY A 32 0.41 11.54 -8.13
CA GLY A 32 0.52 11.34 -6.69
C GLY A 32 -0.33 10.16 -6.22
N ILE A 33 -1.55 10.06 -6.75
CA ILE A 33 -2.51 8.97 -6.45
C ILE A 33 -1.99 7.63 -6.99
N MET A 34 -1.50 7.59 -8.23
CA MET A 34 -0.93 6.37 -8.80
C MET A 34 0.29 5.86 -8.01
N LEU A 35 1.17 6.77 -7.57
CA LEU A 35 2.33 6.40 -6.75
C LEU A 35 1.93 5.93 -5.36
N ASP A 36 0.86 6.50 -4.79
CA ASP A 36 0.26 6.07 -3.54
C ASP A 36 -0.17 4.60 -3.61
N ASP A 37 -0.97 4.27 -4.63
CA ASP A 37 -1.46 2.91 -4.89
C ASP A 37 -0.31 1.90 -5.11
N ILE A 38 0.72 2.28 -5.87
CA ILE A 38 1.89 1.44 -6.13
C ILE A 38 2.66 1.16 -4.84
N CYS A 39 2.87 2.18 -3.99
CA CYS A 39 3.53 2.02 -2.70
C CYS A 39 2.75 1.10 -1.76
N ALA A 40 1.42 1.27 -1.67
CA ALA A 40 0.55 0.39 -0.89
C ALA A 40 0.64 -1.06 -1.36
N GLY A 41 0.70 -1.29 -2.68
CA GLY A 41 0.85 -2.61 -3.29
C GLY A 41 2.18 -3.29 -2.96
N ILE A 42 3.30 -2.55 -3.03
CA ILE A 42 4.64 -3.05 -2.70
C ILE A 42 4.72 -3.46 -1.22
N ILE A 43 4.24 -2.61 -0.31
CA ILE A 43 4.26 -2.90 1.13
C ILE A 43 3.39 -4.13 1.44
N THR A 44 2.21 -4.22 0.82
CA THR A 44 1.34 -5.40 0.96
C THR A 44 2.04 -6.67 0.51
N ASN A 45 2.76 -6.63 -0.62
CA ASN A 45 3.50 -7.78 -1.13
C ASN A 45 4.60 -8.22 -0.15
N ILE A 46 5.39 -7.28 0.38
CA ILE A 46 6.43 -7.56 1.37
C ILE A 46 5.82 -8.21 2.63
N ILE A 47 4.71 -7.68 3.14
CA ILE A 47 4.03 -8.23 4.32
C ILE A 47 3.52 -9.64 4.03
N LEU A 48 2.89 -9.87 2.87
CA LEU A 48 2.44 -11.20 2.47
C LEU A 48 3.60 -12.19 2.32
N HIS A 49 4.73 -11.73 1.78
CA HIS A 49 5.92 -12.56 1.64
C HIS A 49 6.49 -12.95 3.01
N ILE A 50 6.51 -12.02 3.98
CA ILE A 50 6.90 -12.31 5.36
C ILE A 50 5.94 -13.30 6.00
N ILE A 51 4.63 -13.11 5.86
CA ILE A 51 3.60 -14.02 6.42
C ILE A 51 3.66 -15.41 5.78
N HIS A 52 4.01 -15.50 4.50
CA HIS A 52 4.08 -16.78 3.78
C HIS A 52 5.41 -17.52 4.03
N THR A 53 6.50 -16.80 4.26
CA THR A 53 7.83 -17.37 4.49
C THR A 53 8.08 -17.74 5.96
N LEU A 54 7.33 -17.14 6.89
CA LEU A 54 7.33 -17.49 8.32
C LEU A 54 6.41 -18.69 8.60
#